data_AF-A0AAJ3U292-F1
#
_entry.id   AF-A0AAJ3U292-F1
#
_cell.length_a   1.000
_cell.length_b   1.000
_cell.length_c   1.000
_cell.angle_alpha   90.00
_cell.angle_beta   90.00
_cell.angle_gamma   90.00
#
_symmetry.space_group_name_H-M   'P 1'
#
loop_
_entity.id
_entity.type
_entity.pdbx_description
1 polymer ?
#
loop_
_entity_poly.entity_id
_entity_poly.type
_entity_poly.pdbx_seq_one_letter_code
_entity_poly.pdbx_strand_id
1 'polypeptide(L)'
;MVISGVPARPGRVTLVLAAILLLGGCAAAPADVGAGDPTPTVTPAAACPQVDGAELPPECAPYDPEHAMEQNDRHRERMETSVEARAAAEQPVADLRVRLEALRTESTISVTAVQDALREVGLVHHVARGDARAVAFGADGPEGGCVFGEVRPDEVRVEVGGYIMDGGCLPAE
;
A
#
# COMPACT_ATOMS: atom_id res chain seq x y z
N MET A 1 -52.52 21.06 -35.50
CA MET A 1 -51.70 21.75 -36.51
C MET A 1 -50.58 20.81 -36.95
N VAL A 2 -50.79 20.18 -38.11
CA VAL A 2 -49.87 19.75 -39.18
C VAL A 2 -48.33 19.72 -38.93
N ILE A 3 -47.79 18.49 -39.00
CA ILE A 3 -46.61 17.98 -39.76
C ILE A 3 -45.15 18.26 -39.28
N SER A 4 -44.48 17.13 -39.02
CA SER A 4 -43.11 16.66 -39.32
C SER A 4 -41.89 17.58 -39.32
N GLY A 5 -40.77 17.02 -38.82
CA GLY A 5 -39.43 17.32 -39.31
C GLY A 5 -38.32 16.63 -38.53
N VAL A 6 -37.94 15.40 -38.92
CA VAL A 6 -36.56 14.90 -38.71
C VAL A 6 -35.85 15.00 -40.05
N PRO A 7 -34.64 15.58 -40.05
CA PRO A 7 -33.55 14.99 -40.82
C PRO A 7 -32.35 14.65 -39.93
N ALA A 8 -31.64 13.62 -40.39
CA ALA A 8 -30.53 12.95 -39.72
C ALA A 8 -29.15 13.41 -40.22
N ARG A 9 -28.12 13.04 -39.42
CA ARG A 9 -26.70 12.74 -39.78
C ARG A 9 -25.73 13.92 -39.99
N PRO A 10 -24.39 13.70 -40.00
CA PRO A 10 -23.55 12.72 -39.27
C PRO A 10 -22.18 13.29 -38.80
N GLY A 11 -21.42 12.49 -38.05
CA GLY A 11 -19.95 12.55 -37.97
C GLY A 11 -19.40 13.27 -36.73
N ARG A 12 -18.41 12.74 -36.00
CA ARG A 12 -17.32 11.87 -36.39
C ARG A 12 -17.04 10.87 -35.27
N VAL A 13 -17.21 9.58 -35.57
CA VAL A 13 -16.67 8.48 -34.79
C VAL A 13 -15.18 8.41 -35.15
N THR A 14 -14.31 8.81 -34.23
CA THR A 14 -12.86 8.66 -34.39
C THR A 14 -12.50 7.21 -34.08
N LEU A 15 -12.39 6.41 -35.13
CA LEU A 15 -11.98 5.02 -35.10
C LEU A 15 -10.44 4.99 -35.21
N VAL A 16 -9.73 4.91 -34.09
CA VAL A 16 -8.27 4.71 -34.06
C VAL A 16 -8.01 3.20 -34.07
N LEU A 17 -7.67 2.70 -35.26
CA LEU A 17 -7.28 1.32 -35.50
C LEU A 17 -5.77 1.16 -35.23
N ALA A 18 -5.48 0.21 -34.32
CA ALA A 18 -4.25 -0.53 -34.06
C ALA A 18 -2.96 -0.27 -34.89
N ALA A 19 -1.84 -0.15 -34.17
CA ALA A 19 -0.55 -0.67 -34.58
C ALA A 19 0.14 -1.33 -33.37
N ILE A 20 -0.03 -2.65 -33.28
CA ILE A 20 0.69 -3.56 -32.39
C ILE A 20 2.07 -3.82 -33.03
N LEU A 21 3.07 -4.14 -32.19
CA LEU A 21 4.32 -4.87 -32.49
C LEU A 21 5.58 -4.03 -32.69
N LEU A 22 6.27 -3.73 -31.60
CA LEU A 22 7.74 -3.82 -31.54
C LEU A 22 8.15 -4.38 -30.16
N LEU A 23 7.99 -5.70 -29.99
CA LEU A 23 8.78 -6.44 -29.00
C LEU A 23 10.25 -6.37 -29.45
N GLY A 24 11.07 -5.62 -28.72
CA GLY A 24 12.53 -5.67 -28.83
C GLY A 24 13.04 -7.02 -28.32
N GLY A 25 13.03 -8.03 -29.18
CA GLY A 25 13.73 -9.28 -28.95
C GLY A 25 15.23 -9.08 -29.14
N CYS A 26 16.02 -9.39 -28.11
CA CYS A 26 17.46 -9.58 -28.24
C CYS A 26 17.70 -10.76 -29.20
N ALA A 27 18.02 -10.47 -30.46
CA ALA A 27 18.61 -11.46 -31.35
C ALA A 27 20.09 -11.64 -30.93
N ALA A 28 20.34 -12.55 -29.99
CA ALA A 28 21.66 -13.12 -29.79
C ALA A 28 21.94 -14.05 -30.98
N ALA A 29 23.08 -13.86 -31.64
CA ALA A 29 23.56 -14.73 -32.71
C ALA A 29 23.63 -16.19 -32.22
N PRO A 30 23.37 -17.20 -33.08
CA PRO A 30 23.66 -18.57 -32.71
C PRO A 30 25.17 -18.71 -32.56
N ALA A 31 25.64 -18.75 -31.32
CA ALA A 31 26.92 -19.38 -31.04
C ALA A 31 26.74 -20.88 -31.34
N ASP A 32 27.62 -21.43 -32.16
CA ASP A 32 27.84 -22.88 -32.23
C ASP A 32 28.20 -23.36 -30.81
N VAL A 33 27.19 -23.85 -30.09
CA VAL A 33 27.39 -24.55 -28.83
C VAL A 33 27.49 -26.02 -29.22
N GLY A 34 28.72 -26.56 -29.14
CA GLY A 34 28.93 -28.00 -29.19
C GLY A 34 27.96 -28.68 -28.22
N ALA A 35 27.40 -29.80 -28.64
CA ALA A 35 26.53 -30.64 -27.83
C ALA A 35 27.30 -31.11 -26.58
N GLY A 36 27.26 -30.29 -25.53
CA GLY A 36 27.52 -30.73 -24.17
C GLY A 36 26.30 -31.48 -23.67
N ASP A 37 26.54 -32.61 -22.99
CA ASP A 37 25.49 -33.34 -22.29
C ASP A 37 24.64 -32.38 -21.44
N PRO A 38 23.30 -32.57 -21.39
CA PRO A 38 22.45 -31.73 -20.55
C PRO A 38 22.88 -31.89 -19.10
N THR A 39 23.47 -30.85 -18.52
CA THR A 39 23.66 -30.79 -17.07
C THR A 39 22.28 -30.94 -16.42
N PRO A 40 22.07 -31.90 -15.51
CA PRO A 40 20.80 -32.02 -14.82
C PRO A 40 20.56 -30.74 -14.02
N THR A 41 19.62 -29.92 -14.47
CA THR A 41 19.15 -28.76 -13.72
C THR A 41 18.31 -29.31 -12.57
N VAL A 42 18.91 -29.43 -11.39
CA VAL A 42 18.17 -29.72 -10.16
C VAL A 42 17.35 -28.48 -9.85
N THR A 43 16.06 -28.50 -10.17
CA THR A 43 15.13 -27.51 -9.62
C THR A 43 14.99 -27.83 -8.13
N PRO A 44 15.36 -26.92 -7.21
CA PRO A 44 15.20 -27.17 -5.79
C PRO A 44 13.71 -27.38 -5.49
N ALA A 45 13.40 -28.47 -4.79
CA ALA A 45 12.02 -28.89 -4.50
C ALA A 45 11.56 -28.45 -3.10
N ALA A 46 12.48 -27.96 -2.27
CA ALA A 46 12.23 -27.53 -0.90
C ALA A 46 13.10 -26.31 -0.52
N ALA A 47 12.61 -25.47 0.39
CA ALA A 47 13.38 -24.41 1.02
C ALA A 47 13.86 -24.89 2.40
N CYS A 48 15.16 -24.76 2.69
CA CYS A 48 15.77 -25.32 3.89
C CYS A 48 16.57 -24.24 4.63
N PRO A 49 16.38 -24.07 5.95
CA PRO A 49 17.05 -23.03 6.71
C PRO A 49 18.55 -23.32 6.73
N GLN A 50 19.35 -22.30 6.46
CA GLN A 50 20.80 -22.37 6.64
C GLN A 50 21.11 -22.43 8.13
N VAL A 51 21.84 -23.45 8.54
CA VAL A 51 22.35 -23.61 9.90
C VAL A 51 23.86 -23.67 9.82
N ASP A 52 24.55 -22.86 10.61
CA ASP A 52 26.01 -22.81 10.61
C ASP A 52 26.61 -24.21 10.84
N GLY A 53 27.47 -24.63 9.91
CA GLY A 53 28.15 -25.92 9.97
C GLY A 53 27.34 -27.13 9.49
N ALA A 54 26.10 -26.95 9.02
CA ALA A 54 25.32 -28.02 8.40
C ALA A 54 25.37 -27.93 6.87
N GLU A 55 25.67 -29.05 6.21
CA GLU A 55 25.58 -29.15 4.76
C GLU A 55 24.13 -29.46 4.37
N LEU A 56 23.57 -28.63 3.49
CA LEU A 56 22.20 -28.79 3.02
C LEU A 56 22.13 -29.85 1.91
N PRO A 57 21.06 -30.65 1.85
CA PRO A 57 20.81 -31.55 0.72
C PRO A 57 20.79 -30.79 -0.62
N PRO A 58 21.29 -31.38 -1.72
CA PRO A 58 21.39 -30.71 -3.01
C PRO A 58 20.03 -30.33 -3.64
N GLU A 59 18.94 -30.95 -3.18
CA GLU A 59 17.57 -30.63 -3.58
C GLU A 59 16.96 -29.43 -2.85
N CYS A 60 17.66 -28.87 -1.85
CA CYS A 60 17.21 -27.73 -1.04
C CYS A 60 17.73 -26.40 -1.58
N ALA A 61 16.83 -25.42 -1.69
CA ALA A 61 17.21 -24.01 -1.78
C ALA A 61 17.53 -23.48 -0.36
N PRO A 62 18.73 -22.97 -0.10
CA PRO A 62 19.07 -22.35 1.18
C PRO A 62 18.27 -21.06 1.40
N TYR A 63 17.84 -20.81 2.64
CA TYR A 63 17.42 -19.48 3.09
C TYR A 63 17.98 -19.17 4.49
N ASP A 64 18.29 -17.91 4.74
CA ASP A 64 18.64 -17.42 6.06
C ASP A 64 17.34 -17.03 6.79
N PRO A 65 16.94 -17.77 7.85
CA PRO A 65 15.69 -17.48 8.56
C PRO A 65 15.72 -16.12 9.27
N GLU A 66 16.85 -15.74 9.87
CA GLU A 66 16.95 -14.48 10.63
C GLU A 66 16.87 -13.30 9.67
N HIS A 67 17.64 -13.34 8.59
CA HIS A 67 17.57 -12.30 7.57
C HIS A 67 16.16 -12.18 6.96
N ALA A 68 15.48 -13.31 6.72
CA ALA A 68 14.12 -13.30 6.19
C ALA A 68 13.11 -12.70 7.18
N MET A 69 13.23 -12.97 8.48
CA MET A 69 12.40 -12.35 9.51
C MET A 69 12.70 -10.85 9.64
N GLU A 70 13.96 -10.44 9.66
CA GLU A 70 14.37 -9.03 9.68
C GLU A 70 13.77 -8.24 8.51
N GLN A 71 13.76 -8.82 7.30
CA GLN A 71 13.12 -8.19 6.15
C GLN A 71 11.59 -8.06 6.32
N ASN A 72 10.93 -9.02 6.96
CA ASN A 72 9.50 -8.96 7.25
C ASN A 72 9.18 -7.88 8.29
N ASP A 73 10.02 -7.74 9.30
CA ASP A 73 9.85 -6.71 10.33
C ASP A 73 10.10 -5.32 9.74
N ARG A 74 11.14 -5.16 8.90
CA ARG A 74 11.43 -3.91 8.20
C ARG A 74 10.28 -3.43 7.31
N HIS A 75 9.51 -4.35 6.73
CA HIS A 75 8.33 -4.01 5.94
C HIS A 75 7.29 -3.21 6.77
N ARG A 76 7.20 -3.47 8.08
CA ARG A 76 6.28 -2.77 8.99
C ARG A 76 6.83 -1.46 9.53
N GLU A 77 8.11 -1.17 9.29
CA GLU A 77 8.74 0.08 9.74
C GLU A 77 8.17 1.28 8.98
N ARG A 78 8.15 2.43 9.67
CA ARG A 78 7.76 3.70 9.07
C ARG A 78 8.98 4.41 8.53
N MET A 79 8.84 5.00 7.36
CA MET A 79 9.82 5.95 6.84
C MET A 79 9.97 7.16 7.76
N GLU A 80 11.14 7.79 7.71
CA GLU A 80 11.34 9.06 8.38
C GLU A 80 10.45 10.15 7.78
N THR A 81 9.93 11.03 8.62
CA THR A 81 9.11 12.18 8.22
C THR A 81 9.93 13.44 8.31
N SER A 82 9.80 14.33 7.31
CA SER A 82 10.44 15.64 7.38
C SER A 82 9.85 16.50 8.51
N VAL A 83 10.64 17.47 8.97
CA VAL A 83 10.21 18.42 10.00
C VAL A 83 9.06 19.28 9.49
N GLU A 84 9.07 19.64 8.21
CA GLU A 84 8.05 20.43 7.54
C GLU A 84 6.72 19.68 7.48
N ALA A 85 6.74 18.40 7.11
CA ALA A 85 5.54 17.55 7.10
C ALA A 85 4.95 17.40 8.50
N ARG A 86 5.81 17.23 9.51
CA ARG A 86 5.38 17.15 10.91
C ARG A 86 4.76 18.45 11.39
N ALA A 87 5.37 19.59 11.08
CA ALA A 87 4.86 20.91 11.44
C ALA A 87 3.51 21.20 10.75
N ALA A 88 3.37 20.86 9.47
CA ALA A 88 2.12 21.04 8.74
C ALA A 88 0.95 20.21 9.30
N ALA A 89 1.25 19.07 9.94
CA ALA A 89 0.26 18.21 10.57
C ALA A 89 -0.17 18.67 11.98
N GLU A 90 0.52 19.62 12.62
CA GLU A 90 0.27 20.00 14.02
C GLU A 90 -1.17 20.47 14.26
N GLN A 91 -1.65 21.42 13.46
CA GLN A 91 -3.00 21.97 13.61
C GLN A 91 -4.10 20.92 13.28
N PRO A 92 -4.06 20.21 12.13
CA PRO A 92 -5.00 19.13 11.85
C PRO A 92 -5.04 18.05 12.94
N VAL A 93 -3.89 17.69 13.52
CA VAL A 93 -3.82 16.69 14.60
C VAL A 93 -4.45 17.21 15.89
N ALA A 94 -4.22 18.48 16.24
CA ALA A 94 -4.85 19.10 17.41
C ALA A 94 -6.38 19.10 17.26
N ASP A 95 -6.88 19.53 16.10
CA ASP A 95 -8.32 19.57 15.81
C ASP A 95 -8.92 18.16 15.75
N LEU A 96 -8.19 17.20 15.18
CA LEU A 96 -8.63 15.80 15.12
C LEU A 96 -8.75 15.20 16.51
N ARG A 97 -7.78 15.43 17.40
CA ARG A 97 -7.85 14.96 18.80
C ARG A 97 -9.12 15.45 19.48
N VAL A 98 -9.47 16.73 19.33
CA VAL A 98 -10.71 17.28 19.91
C VAL A 98 -11.95 16.55 19.40
N ARG A 99 -12.04 16.30 18.08
CA ARG A 99 -13.18 15.60 17.48
C ARG A 99 -13.27 14.15 17.94
N LEU A 100 -12.15 13.41 17.93
CA LEU A 100 -12.12 12.02 18.36
C LEU A 100 -12.44 11.87 19.85
N GLU A 101 -12.03 12.84 20.67
CA GLU A 101 -12.38 12.91 22.09
C GLU A 101 -13.87 13.15 22.33
N ALA A 102 -14.53 13.95 21.48
CA ALA A 102 -15.98 14.11 21.52
C ALA A 102 -16.69 12.78 21.20
N LEU A 103 -16.26 12.07 20.14
CA LEU A 103 -16.81 10.75 19.81
C LEU A 103 -16.66 9.75 20.96
N ARG A 104 -15.51 9.75 21.64
CA ARG A 104 -15.28 8.92 22.84
C ARG A 104 -16.25 9.28 23.96
N THR A 105 -16.33 10.56 24.31
CA THR A 105 -17.13 11.04 25.45
C THR A 105 -18.63 10.83 25.22
N GLU A 106 -19.09 10.93 23.98
CA GLU A 106 -20.49 10.73 23.59
C GLU A 106 -20.84 9.25 23.34
N SER A 107 -19.85 8.34 23.41
CA SER A 107 -20.02 6.92 23.08
C SER A 107 -20.56 6.68 21.66
N THR A 108 -20.12 7.49 20.70
CA THR A 108 -20.54 7.47 19.28
C THR A 108 -19.45 6.95 18.34
N ILE A 109 -18.42 6.28 18.88
CA ILE A 109 -17.31 5.71 18.11
C ILE A 109 -17.84 4.72 17.06
N SER A 110 -17.53 5.00 15.80
CA SER A 110 -17.77 4.12 14.66
C SER A 110 -16.78 4.43 13.55
N VAL A 111 -16.60 3.50 12.60
CA VAL A 111 -15.75 3.71 11.42
C VAL A 111 -16.17 4.97 10.65
N THR A 112 -17.46 5.14 10.39
CA THR A 112 -17.99 6.31 9.67
C THR A 112 -17.73 7.61 10.43
N ALA A 113 -17.98 7.66 11.73
CA ALA A 113 -17.75 8.85 12.53
C ALA A 113 -16.27 9.27 12.55
N VAL A 114 -15.34 8.30 12.59
CA VAL A 114 -13.90 8.57 12.52
C VAL A 114 -13.49 9.07 11.13
N GLN A 115 -14.04 8.50 10.05
CA GLN A 115 -13.80 9.00 8.69
C GLN A 115 -14.31 10.43 8.49
N ASP A 116 -15.48 10.74 9.06
CA ASP A 116 -16.03 12.09 9.03
C ASP A 116 -15.14 13.08 9.78
N ALA A 117 -14.67 12.72 10.98
CA ALA A 117 -13.73 13.54 11.75
C ALA A 117 -12.42 13.83 11.00
N LEU A 118 -11.86 12.83 10.31
CA LEU A 118 -10.66 12.99 9.47
C LEU A 118 -10.90 13.95 8.30
N ARG A 119 -12.05 13.81 7.63
CA ARG A 119 -12.44 14.68 6.51
C ARG A 119 -12.63 16.13 6.96
N GLU A 120 -13.25 16.33 8.11
CA GLU A 120 -13.55 17.66 8.66
C GLU A 120 -12.31 18.47 9.05
N VAL A 121 -11.19 17.80 9.34
CA VAL A 121 -9.88 18.44 9.58
C VAL A 121 -9.03 18.54 8.31
N GLY A 122 -9.60 18.19 7.16
CA GLY A 122 -8.94 18.31 5.85
C GLY A 122 -7.97 17.18 5.51
N LEU A 123 -7.96 16.07 6.27
CA LEU A 123 -7.11 14.92 5.97
C LEU A 123 -7.73 14.08 4.84
N VAL A 124 -6.90 13.76 3.85
CA VAL A 124 -7.30 13.07 2.61
C VAL A 124 -6.78 11.64 2.58
N HIS A 125 -7.26 10.86 1.62
CA HIS A 125 -6.89 9.44 1.43
C HIS A 125 -7.02 8.61 2.72
N HIS A 126 -7.99 8.98 3.56
CA HIS A 126 -8.17 8.40 4.87
C HIS A 126 -8.78 6.99 4.81
N VAL A 127 -8.31 6.14 5.71
CA VAL A 127 -8.84 4.82 5.99
C VAL A 127 -9.16 4.72 7.48
N ALA A 128 -10.24 4.03 7.80
CA ALA A 128 -10.59 3.66 9.16
C ALA A 128 -11.17 2.25 9.17
N ARG A 129 -10.86 1.48 10.20
CA ARG A 129 -11.20 0.06 10.30
C ARG A 129 -11.36 -0.37 11.76
N GLY A 130 -12.20 -1.38 11.98
CA GLY A 130 -12.54 -1.88 13.30
C GLY A 130 -14.02 -1.71 13.65
N ASP A 131 -14.32 -1.56 14.93
CA ASP A 131 -15.67 -1.47 15.48
C ASP A 131 -15.75 -0.49 16.66
N ALA A 132 -16.91 -0.38 17.32
CA ALA A 132 -17.11 0.55 18.44
C ALA A 132 -16.15 0.35 19.63
N ARG A 133 -15.46 -0.79 19.74
CA ARG A 133 -14.46 -1.06 20.78
C ARG A 133 -13.09 -0.49 20.44
N ALA A 134 -12.75 -0.41 19.16
CA ALA A 134 -11.49 0.13 18.67
C ALA A 134 -11.62 0.43 17.16
N VAL A 135 -11.39 1.68 16.79
CA VAL A 135 -11.28 2.10 15.38
C VAL A 135 -9.87 2.61 15.13
N ALA A 136 -9.09 1.84 14.37
CA ALA A 136 -7.78 2.27 13.88
C ALA A 136 -7.97 3.12 12.62
N PHE A 137 -7.16 4.17 12.46
CA PHE A 137 -7.24 5.10 11.34
C PHE A 137 -5.86 5.56 10.85
N GLY A 138 -5.83 5.97 9.58
CA GLY A 138 -4.67 6.59 8.95
C GLY A 138 -5.09 7.46 7.79
N ALA A 139 -4.38 8.57 7.57
CA ALA A 139 -4.64 9.52 6.49
C ALA A 139 -3.36 10.24 6.08
N ASP A 140 -3.33 10.76 4.85
CA ASP A 140 -2.19 11.52 4.34
C ASP A 140 -2.07 12.87 5.07
N GLY A 141 -0.84 13.19 5.46
CA GLY A 141 -0.50 14.49 6.03
C GLY A 141 -0.50 15.60 4.95
N PRO A 142 -0.78 16.87 5.31
CA PRO A 142 -0.92 17.95 4.33
C PRO A 142 0.30 18.19 3.44
N GLU A 143 1.50 18.03 3.99
CA GLU A 143 2.79 18.20 3.29
C GLU A 143 3.57 16.88 3.20
N GLY A 144 2.85 15.75 3.26
CA GLY A 144 3.40 14.40 3.25
C GLY A 144 3.40 13.70 4.61
N GLY A 145 3.79 12.43 4.59
CA GLY A 145 3.70 11.55 5.75
C GLY A 145 2.25 11.18 6.08
N CYS A 146 2.03 10.70 7.29
CA CYS A 146 0.79 10.12 7.75
C CYS A 146 0.37 10.71 9.11
N VAL A 147 -0.92 10.96 9.26
CA VAL A 147 -1.61 11.10 10.54
C VAL A 147 -2.34 9.78 10.82
N PHE A 148 -2.02 9.11 11.92
CA PHE A 148 -2.57 7.78 12.21
C PHE A 148 -2.80 7.60 13.71
N GLY A 149 -3.57 6.57 14.06
CA GLY A 149 -3.83 6.26 15.45
C GLY A 149 -5.02 5.33 15.64
N GLU A 150 -5.58 5.38 16.85
CA GLU A 150 -6.71 4.56 17.25
C GLU A 150 -7.61 5.31 18.23
N VAL A 151 -8.91 5.07 18.13
CA VAL A 151 -9.92 5.57 19.06
C VAL A 151 -10.58 4.39 19.75
N ARG A 152 -10.54 4.39 21.07
CA ARG A 152 -11.16 3.39 21.96
C ARG A 152 -12.06 4.11 22.98
N PRO A 153 -13.00 3.42 23.64
CA PRO A 153 -13.81 4.01 24.70
C PRO A 153 -13.00 4.61 25.86
N ASP A 154 -11.78 4.11 26.09
CA ASP A 154 -10.89 4.51 27.18
C ASP A 154 -9.74 5.45 26.75
N GLU A 155 -9.44 5.56 25.46
CA GLU A 155 -8.25 6.27 24.97
C GLU A 155 -8.44 6.83 23.56
N VAL A 156 -7.85 8.00 23.29
CA VAL A 156 -7.63 8.52 21.94
C VAL A 156 -6.14 8.67 21.70
N ARG A 157 -5.62 8.02 20.66
CA ARG A 157 -4.23 8.15 20.23
C ARG A 157 -4.17 8.72 18.83
N VAL A 158 -3.36 9.77 18.64
CA VAL A 158 -3.11 10.40 17.34
C VAL A 158 -1.63 10.71 17.24
N GLU A 159 -1.00 10.20 16.19
CA GLU A 159 0.43 10.29 15.93
C GLU A 159 0.68 10.81 14.51
N VAL A 160 1.89 11.35 14.32
CA VAL A 160 2.40 11.78 13.01
C VAL A 160 3.70 11.04 12.74
N GLY A 161 3.81 10.46 11.55
CA GLY A 161 4.99 9.72 11.13
C GLY A 161 4.97 9.45 9.63
N GLY A 162 5.95 8.71 9.13
CA GLY A 162 6.03 8.47 7.70
C GLY A 162 5.03 7.40 7.29
N TYR A 163 4.92 7.22 5.98
CA TYR A 163 4.30 6.02 5.43
C TYR A 163 5.04 4.79 5.92
N ILE A 164 4.30 3.70 6.09
CA ILE A 164 4.90 2.37 6.23
C ILE A 164 5.59 2.04 4.91
N MET A 165 6.62 1.19 4.91
CA MET A 165 7.35 0.81 3.69
C MET A 165 6.44 0.24 2.58
N ASP A 166 5.23 -0.19 2.92
CA ASP A 166 4.16 -0.67 2.03
C ASP A 166 3.44 0.47 1.28
N GLY A 167 3.75 1.73 1.63
CA GLY A 167 3.16 2.94 1.06
C GLY A 167 1.88 3.41 1.76
N GLY A 168 1.40 2.71 2.79
CA GLY A 168 0.18 3.06 3.51
C GLY A 168 0.40 3.79 4.84
N CYS A 169 -0.65 4.41 5.36
CA CYS A 169 -0.66 4.98 6.72
C CYS A 169 -1.06 3.98 7.82
N LEU A 170 -1.62 2.83 7.41
CA LEU A 170 -1.97 1.69 8.26
C LEU A 170 -1.36 0.40 7.69
N PRO A 171 -0.97 -0.58 8.53
CA PRO A 171 -0.49 -1.88 8.06
C PRO A 171 -1.55 -2.62 7.22
N ALA A 172 -1.12 -3.37 6.20
CA ALA A 172 -2.01 -4.26 5.45
C ALA A 172 -2.62 -5.38 6.34
N GLU A 173 -3.75 -5.95 5.91
CA GLU A 173 -4.42 -7.11 6.53
C GLU A 173 -4.30 -8.35 5.66
#